data_AF-A0A127MDC6-F1
#
_entry.id   AF-A0A127MDC6-F1
#
_cell.length_a   1.000
_cell.length_b   1.000
_cell.length_c   1.000
_cell.angle_alpha   90.00
_cell.angle_beta   90.00
_cell.angle_gamma   90.00
#
_symmetry.space_group_name_H-M   'P 1'
#
loop_
_entity.id
_entity.type
_entity.pdbx_description
1 polymer ?
#
loop_
_entity_poly.entity_id
_entity_poly.type
_entity_poly.pdbx_seq_one_letter_code
_entity_poly.pdbx_strand_id
1 'polypeptide(L)'
;MTFADILVRLLDFSIIGFALASGWLWLAASRRRLRRVSKHETLDAADYNRIITALNRTQILNSRAALATALAAFMAALRIICYEIFGT
;
A
#
# COMPACT_ATOMS: atom_id res chain seq x y z
N MET A 1 -23.54 -11.37 -21.60
CA MET A 1 -22.49 -11.32 -20.56
C MET A 1 -22.73 -12.48 -19.63
N THR A 2 -21.82 -13.44 -19.62
CA THR A 2 -21.90 -14.64 -18.78
C THR A 2 -21.57 -14.30 -17.32
N PHE A 3 -21.89 -15.21 -16.40
CA PHE A 3 -21.49 -15.06 -15.00
C PHE A 3 -19.96 -14.96 -14.84
N ALA A 4 -19.20 -15.72 -15.64
CA ALA A 4 -17.74 -15.68 -15.64
C ALA A 4 -17.21 -14.30 -16.08
N ASP A 5 -17.79 -13.70 -17.13
CA ASP A 5 -17.41 -12.36 -17.59
C ASP A 5 -17.59 -11.31 -16.47
N ILE A 6 -18.67 -11.42 -15.70
CA ILE A 6 -18.95 -10.52 -14.57
C ILE A 6 -17.88 -10.69 -13.49
N LEU A 7 -17.55 -11.93 -13.15
CA LEU A 7 -16.55 -12.24 -12.12
C LEU A 7 -15.16 -11.71 -12.49
N VAL A 8 -14.72 -11.92 -13.74
CA VAL A 8 -13.42 -11.42 -14.23
C VAL A 8 -13.36 -9.90 -14.15
N ARG A 9 -14.42 -9.20 -14.58
CA ARG A 9 -14.48 -7.72 -14.48
C ARG A 9 -14.42 -7.24 -13.03
N LEU A 10 -15.10 -7.91 -12.11
CA LEU A 10 -15.04 -7.56 -10.69
C LEU A 10 -13.62 -7.72 -10.13
N LEU A 11 -12.90 -8.77 -10.53
CA LEU A 11 -11.49 -8.96 -10.17
C LEU A 11 -10.61 -7.84 -10.76
N ASP A 12 -10.79 -7.50 -12.04
CA ASP A 12 -10.03 -6.40 -12.68
C ASP A 12 -10.22 -5.06 -11.96
N PHE A 13 -11.48 -4.69 -11.63
CA PHE A 13 -11.76 -3.48 -10.86
C PHE A 13 -11.16 -3.54 -9.45
N SER A 14 -11.19 -4.71 -8.80
CA SER A 14 -10.60 -4.89 -7.47
C SER A 14 -9.08 -4.74 -7.49
N ILE A 15 -8.40 -5.30 -8.50
CA ILE A 15 -6.95 -5.16 -8.71
C ILE A 15 -6.58 -3.69 -8.84
N ILE A 16 -7.29 -2.95 -9.71
CA ILE A 16 -7.07 -1.52 -9.91
C ILE A 16 -7.30 -0.77 -8.59
N GLY A 17 -8.39 -1.06 -7.88
CA GLY A 17 -8.72 -0.44 -6.60
C GLY A 17 -7.62 -0.63 -5.55
N PHE A 18 -7.15 -1.86 -5.35
CA PHE A 18 -6.08 -2.16 -4.40
C PHE A 18 -4.73 -1.56 -4.81
N ALA A 19 -4.40 -1.55 -6.12
CA ALA A 19 -3.18 -0.93 -6.62
C ALA A 19 -3.18 0.59 -6.38
N LEU A 20 -4.31 1.27 -6.64
CA LEU A 20 -4.48 2.69 -6.36
C LEU A 20 -4.40 2.98 -4.87
N ALA A 21 -5.04 2.16 -4.03
CA ALA A 21 -4.96 2.30 -2.58
C ALA A 21 -3.52 2.14 -2.07
N SER A 22 -2.77 1.17 -2.60
CA SER A 22 -1.35 0.99 -2.29
C SER A 22 -0.52 2.21 -2.67
N GLY A 23 -0.65 2.69 -3.91
CA GLY A 23 0.05 3.88 -4.39
C GLY A 23 -0.27 5.12 -3.56
N TRP A 24 -1.53 5.31 -3.15
CA TRP A 24 -1.94 6.40 -2.27
C TRP A 24 -1.29 6.29 -0.89
N LEU A 25 -1.24 5.09 -0.30
CA LEU A 25 -0.63 4.86 1.01
C LEU A 25 0.89 5.12 0.97
N TRP A 26 1.58 4.73 -0.10
CA TRP A 26 2.99 5.11 -0.30
C TRP A 26 3.16 6.62 -0.44
N LEU A 27 2.34 7.29 -1.24
CA LEU A 27 2.39 8.74 -1.36
C LEU A 27 2.14 9.42 0.00
N ALA A 28 1.17 8.93 0.78
CA ALA A 28 0.89 9.43 2.12
C ALA A 28 2.08 9.21 3.07
N ALA A 29 2.73 8.04 3.02
CA ALA A 29 3.92 7.73 3.81
C ALA A 29 5.11 8.66 3.47
N SER A 30 5.25 9.08 2.21
CA SER A 30 6.37 9.92 1.76
C SER A 30 6.22 11.42 2.04
N ARG A 31 5.05 11.91 2.48
CA ARG A 31 4.76 13.36 2.58
C ARG A 31 5.48 14.07 3.74
N ARG A 32 5.91 13.36 4.78
CA ARG A 32 6.56 13.99 5.95
C ARG A 32 8.08 14.00 5.78
N ARG A 33 8.65 15.20 5.64
CA ARG A 33 10.10 15.39 5.66
C ARG A 33 10.58 15.53 7.10
N LEU A 34 11.57 14.74 7.49
CA LEU A 34 12.31 14.96 8.73
C LEU A 34 13.39 16.02 8.48
N ARG A 35 13.56 16.92 9.44
CA ARG A 35 14.66 17.90 9.43
C ARG A 35 15.98 17.15 9.64
N ARG A 36 17.05 17.62 9.00
CA ARG A 36 18.40 17.16 9.32
C ARG A 36 18.83 17.70 10.69
N VAL A 37 19.44 16.85 11.50
CA VAL A 37 20.02 17.21 12.80
C VAL A 37 21.45 17.68 12.59
N SER A 38 21.83 18.78 13.24
CA SER A 38 23.21 19.30 13.21
C SER A 38 24.07 18.55 14.22
N LYS A 39 25.38 18.39 13.93
CA LYS A 39 26.33 17.78 14.88
C LYS A 39 26.52 18.59 16.18
N HIS A 40 26.16 19.87 16.16
CA HIS A 40 26.28 20.77 17.33
C HIS A 40 24.97 20.87 18.12
N GLU A 41 23.92 20.17 17.69
CA GLU A 41 22.61 20.19 18.33
C GLU A 41 22.52 19.09 19.40
N THR A 42 22.06 19.46 20.59
CA THR A 42 21.76 18.50 21.66
C THR A 42 20.28 18.13 21.60
N LEU A 43 19.98 16.87 21.27
CA LEU A 43 18.61 16.36 21.25
C LEU A 43 18.17 15.97 22.67
N ASP A 44 16.98 16.41 23.05
CA ASP A 44 16.35 15.98 24.30
C ASP A 44 15.42 14.78 24.09
N ALA A 45 14.87 14.25 25.19
CA ALA A 45 13.94 13.13 25.14
C ALA A 45 12.66 13.43 24.33
N ALA A 46 12.21 14.69 24.30
CA ALA A 46 11.02 15.08 23.55
C ALA A 46 11.28 15.04 22.04
N ASP A 47 12.46 15.45 21.59
CA ASP A 47 12.88 15.36 20.19
C ASP A 47 12.99 13.91 19.72
N TYR A 48 13.59 13.02 20.52
CA TYR A 48 13.61 11.59 20.22
C TYR A 48 12.20 11.01 20.09
N ASN A 49 11.30 11.33 21.01
CA ASN A 49 9.91 10.88 20.95
C ASN A 49 9.19 11.33 19.68
N ARG A 50 9.45 12.57 19.22
CA ARG A 50 8.90 13.08 17.95
C ARG A 50 9.44 12.30 16.74
N ILE A 51 10.74 12.00 16.71
CA ILE A 51 11.38 11.22 15.62
C ILE A 51 10.81 9.81 15.58
N ILE A 52 10.80 9.09 16.70
CA ILE A 52 10.28 7.72 16.80
C ILE A 52 8.80 7.67 16.41
N THR A 53 8.00 8.62 16.89
CA THR A 53 6.58 8.70 16.52
C THR A 53 6.39 8.92 15.01
N ALA A 54 7.22 9.77 14.39
CA ALA A 54 7.16 10.01 12.95
C ALA A 54 7.56 8.75 12.14
N LEU A 55 8.59 8.03 12.59
CA LEU A 55 9.03 6.78 11.97
C LEU A 55 7.95 5.70 12.08
N ASN A 56 7.39 5.48 13.27
CA ASN A 56 6.34 4.47 13.50
C ASN A 56 5.10 4.76 12.65
N ARG A 57 4.68 6.03 12.54
CA ARG A 57 3.56 6.41 11.66
C ARG A 57 3.86 6.08 10.18
N THR A 58 5.09 6.31 9.73
CA THR A 58 5.52 6.01 8.36
C THR A 58 5.54 4.50 8.12
N GLN A 59 6.06 3.72 9.07
CA GLN A 59 6.07 2.25 9.00
C GLN A 59 4.66 1.66 8.93
N ILE A 60 3.71 2.18 9.72
CA ILE A 60 2.30 1.74 9.68
C ILE A 60 1.67 2.04 8.31
N LEU A 61 1.94 3.19 7.71
CA LEU A 61 1.44 3.50 6.37
C LEU A 61 2.08 2.59 5.31
N ASN A 62 3.38 2.33 5.40
CA ASN A 62 4.08 1.42 4.50
C ASN A 62 3.61 -0.03 4.63
N SER A 63 3.32 -0.52 5.83
CA SER A 63 2.77 -1.87 6.00
C SER A 63 1.38 -2.01 5.40
N ARG A 64 0.53 -0.97 5.54
CA ARG A 64 -0.78 -0.90 4.88
C ARG A 64 -0.65 -0.85 3.35
N ALA A 65 0.31 -0.09 2.82
CA ALA A 65 0.58 -0.05 1.38
C ALA A 65 0.99 -1.44 0.87
N ALA A 66 1.92 -2.11 1.57
CA ALA A 66 2.36 -3.45 1.23
C ALA A 66 1.21 -4.47 1.24
N LEU A 67 0.31 -4.41 2.24
CA LEU A 67 -0.88 -5.24 2.29
C LEU A 67 -1.79 -5.01 1.08
N ALA A 68 -2.04 -3.75 0.72
CA ALA A 68 -2.85 -3.42 -0.46
C ALA A 68 -2.21 -3.95 -1.76
N THR A 69 -0.88 -3.86 -1.90
CA THR A 69 -0.16 -4.49 -3.03
C THR A 69 -0.34 -6.01 -3.06
N ALA A 70 -0.22 -6.66 -1.91
CA ALA A 70 -0.39 -8.12 -1.81
C ALA A 70 -1.81 -8.53 -2.19
N LEU A 71 -2.83 -7.78 -1.76
CA LEU A 71 -4.23 -8.01 -2.15
C LEU A 71 -4.44 -7.82 -3.66
N ALA A 72 -3.85 -6.78 -4.26
CA ALA A 72 -3.89 -6.58 -5.71
C ALA A 72 -3.28 -7.77 -6.47
N ALA A 73 -2.10 -8.23 -6.04
CA ALA A 73 -1.43 -9.39 -6.64
C ALA A 73 -2.24 -10.69 -6.47
N PHE A 74 -2.84 -10.89 -5.30
CA PHE A 74 -3.69 -12.04 -5.05
C PHE A 74 -4.94 -12.05 -5.95
N MET A 75 -5.62 -10.91 -6.11
CA MET A 75 -6.74 -10.77 -7.04
C MET A 75 -6.33 -11.01 -8.50
N ALA A 76 -5.14 -10.56 -8.90
CA ALA A 76 -4.60 -10.83 -10.24
C ALA A 76 -4.35 -12.32 -10.47
N ALA A 77 -3.83 -13.04 -9.48
CA ALA A 77 -3.68 -14.49 -9.56
C ALA A 77 -5.04 -15.20 -9.70
N LEU A 78 -6.05 -14.80 -8.92
CA LEU A 78 -7.41 -15.33 -9.03
C LEU A 78 -8.02 -15.06 -10.41
N ARG A 79 -7.77 -13.88 -10.99
CA ARG A 79 -8.22 -13.51 -12.33
C ARG A 79 -7.61 -14.43 -13.40
N ILE A 80 -6.32 -14.75 -13.29
CA ILE A 80 -5.66 -15.71 -14.20
C ILE A 80 -6.29 -17.10 -14.05
N ILE A 81 -6.47 -17.59 -12.83
CA ILE A 81 -7.08 -18.91 -12.58
C ILE A 81 -8.50 -18.98 -13.17
N CYS A 82 -9.31 -17.92 -13.02
CA CYS A 82 -10.65 -17.88 -13.62
C CYS A 82 -10.60 -17.92 -15.15
N TYR A 83 -9.67 -17.17 -15.76
CA TYR A 83 -9.46 -17.19 -17.21
C TYR A 83 -9.16 -18.60 -17.72
N GLU A 84 -8.24 -19.32 -17.06
CA GLU A 84 -7.84 -20.68 -17.45
C GLU A 84 -8.98 -21.71 -17.29
N ILE A 85 -9.84 -21.55 -16.28
CA ILE A 85 -10.95 -22.49 -16.02
C ILE A 85 -12.13 -22.24 -16.97
N PHE A 86 -12.50 -20.98 -17.19
CA PHE A 86 -13.73 -20.62 -17.90
C PHE A 86 -13.51 -20.25 -19.37
N GLY A 87 -12.26 -20.04 -19.81
CA GLY A 87 -11.91 -19.71 -21.20
C GLY A 87 -12.45 -18.35 -21.67
N THR A 88 -12.81 -17.48 -20.73
CA THR A 88 -13.30 -16.11 -20.95
C THR A 88 -12.20 -15.11 -20.66
#